data_AF-A0A7D5M408-F1
#
_entry.id   AF-A0A7D5M408-F1
#
_cell.length_a   1.000
_cell.length_b   1.000
_cell.length_c   1.000
_cell.angle_alpha   90.00
_cell.angle_beta   90.00
_cell.angle_gamma   90.00
#
_symmetry.space_group_name_H-M   'P 1'
#
loop_
_entity.id
_entity.type
_entity.pdbx_description
1 polymer ?
#
loop_
_entity_poly.entity_id
_entity_poly.type
_entity_poly.pdbx_seq_one_letter_code
_entity_poly.pdbx_strand_id
1 'polypeptide(L)' 'MNDQEKGEQFLKLIDDQNNIQWKIVAKLTSLISSEWNSEELKNDLKNLVENHSEITKELNSLDDEGSIL' A
#
# COMPACT_ATOMS: atom_id res chain seq x y z
N MET A 1 -18.31 -0.71 -14.60
CA MET A 1 -18.80 -1.04 -13.25
C MET A 1 -19.98 -0.17 -12.94
N ASN A 2 -20.96 -0.71 -12.22
CA ASN A 2 -21.96 0.10 -11.54
C ASN A 2 -21.40 0.65 -10.22
N ASP A 3 -22.10 1.60 -9.60
CA ASP A 3 -21.62 2.28 -8.38
C ASP A 3 -21.42 1.33 -7.20
N GLN A 4 -22.20 0.25 -7.10
CA GLN A 4 -22.04 -0.74 -6.04
C GLN A 4 -20.74 -1.53 -6.21
N GLU A 5 -20.46 -2.06 -7.40
CA GLU A 5 -19.22 -2.75 -7.72
C GLU A 5 -18.00 -1.84 -7.48
N LYS A 6 -18.15 -0.55 -7.80
CA LYS A 6 -17.14 0.49 -7.56
C LYS A 6 -16.86 0.72 -6.08
N GLY A 7 -17.92 0.81 -5.27
CA GLY A 7 -17.80 0.92 -3.82
C GLY A 7 -17.16 -0.32 -3.17
N GLU A 8 -17.55 -1.52 -3.60
CA GLU A 8 -16.98 -2.77 -3.09
C GLU A 8 -15.48 -2.90 -3.42
N GLN A 9 -15.08 -2.57 -4.67
CA GLN A 9 -13.67 -2.56 -5.06
C GLN A 9 -12.86 -1.52 -4.29
N PHE A 10 -13.41 -0.31 -4.10
CA PHE A 10 -12.75 0.75 -3.34
C PHE A 10 -12.46 0.31 -1.89
N LEU A 11 -13.46 -0.23 -1.19
CA LEU A 11 -13.29 -0.70 0.19
C LEU A 11 -12.25 -1.82 0.30
N LYS A 12 -12.23 -2.74 -0.67
CA LYS A 12 -11.23 -3.80 -0.72
C LYS A 12 -9.82 -3.24 -0.90
N LEU A 13 -9.63 -2.31 -1.83
CA LEU A 13 -8.32 -1.68 -2.07
C LEU A 13 -7.83 -0.89 -0.85
N ILE A 14 -8.73 -0.23 -0.11
CA ILE A 14 -8.38 0.42 1.17
C ILE A 14 -7.91 -0.60 2.20
N ASP A 15 -8.61 -1.73 2.35
CA ASP A 15 -8.19 -2.79 3.28
C ASP A 15 -6.83 -3.40 2.90
N ASP A 16 -6.64 -3.70 1.61
CA ASP A 16 -5.37 -4.20 1.07
C ASP A 16 -4.23 -3.19 1.29
N GLN A 17 -4.49 -1.90 1.05
CA GLN A 17 -3.53 -0.83 1.30
C GLN A 17 -3.15 -0.72 2.78
N ASN A 18 -4.12 -0.77 3.69
CA ASN A 18 -3.90 -0.72 5.13
C ASN A 18 -3.05 -1.92 5.61
N ASN A 19 -3.35 -3.11 5.10
CA ASN A 19 -2.56 -4.30 5.40
C ASN A 19 -1.10 -4.16 4.95
N ILE A 20 -0.85 -3.54 3.79
CA ILE A 20 0.51 -3.26 3.33
C ILE A 20 1.20 -2.20 4.20
N GLN A 21 0.49 -1.14 4.61
CA GLN A 21 1.05 -0.13 5.52
C GLN A 21 1.52 -0.76 6.84
N TRP A 22 0.73 -1.66 7.43
CA TRP A 22 1.16 -2.38 8.63
C TRP A 22 2.41 -3.24 8.40
N LYS A 23 2.51 -3.90 7.25
CA LYS A 23 3.72 -4.66 6.86
C LYS A 23 4.93 -3.74 6.70
N ILE A 24 4.76 -2.57 6.08
CA ILE A 24 5.81 -1.54 5.94
C ILE A 24 6.32 -1.11 7.32
N VAL A 25 5.43 -0.78 8.25
CA VAL A 25 5.80 -0.38 9.62
C VAL A 25 6.55 -1.49 10.34
N ALA A 26 6.08 -2.74 10.24
CA ALA A 26 6.77 -3.89 10.83
C ALA A 26 8.17 -4.08 10.23
N LYS A 27 8.32 -3.96 8.91
CA LYS A 27 9.61 -4.12 8.22
C LYS A 27 10.58 -3.00 8.52
N LEU A 28 10.12 -1.76 8.58
CA LEU A 28 10.92 -0.62 9.06
C LEU A 28 11.42 -0.84 10.49
N THR A 29 10.56 -1.35 11.37
CA THR A 29 10.95 -1.68 12.76
C THR A 29 12.05 -2.75 12.79
N SER A 30 11.93 -3.81 11.97
CA SER A 30 12.98 -4.83 11.84
C SER A 30 14.27 -4.25 11.25
N LEU A 31 14.16 -3.37 10.25
CA LEU A 31 15.31 -2.76 9.60
C LEU A 31 16.08 -1.85 10.57
N ILE A 32 15.38 -1.02 11.35
CA ILE A 32 15.95 -0.21 12.45
C ILE A 32 16.65 -1.12 13.46
N SER A 33 16.02 -2.23 13.86
CA SER A 33 16.60 -3.18 14.81
C SER A 33 17.85 -3.88 14.26
N SER A 34 17.96 -4.00 12.93
CA SER A 34 19.15 -4.50 12.24
C SER A 34 20.21 -3.42 11.96
N GLU A 35 20.02 -2.21 12.49
CA GLU A 35 20.85 -1.03 12.19
C GLU A 35 20.96 -0.75 10.68
N TRP A 36 19.87 -0.99 9.94
CA TRP A 36 19.79 -0.79 8.49
C TRP A 36 20.74 -1.66 7.66
N ASN A 37 21.31 -2.71 8.23
CA ASN A 37 22.32 -3.53 7.56
C ASN A 37 21.75 -4.68 6.72
N SER A 38 20.47 -5.04 6.90
CA SER A 38 19.86 -6.13 6.13
C SER A 38 19.39 -5.66 4.75
N GLU A 39 20.10 -6.10 3.71
CA GLU A 39 19.72 -5.85 2.31
C GLU A 39 18.42 -6.56 1.91
N GLU A 40 18.16 -7.75 2.48
CA GLU A 40 16.90 -8.46 2.32
C GLU A 40 15.72 -7.61 2.80
N LEU A 41 15.80 -7.06 4.03
CA LEU A 41 14.75 -6.21 4.58
C LEU A 41 14.55 -4.92 3.78
N LYS A 42 15.61 -4.36 3.18
CA LYS A 42 15.49 -3.20 2.28
C LYS A 42 14.77 -3.54 0.98
N ASN A 43 15.09 -4.68 0.37
CA ASN A 43 14.43 -5.15 -0.85
C ASN A 43 12.95 -5.47 -0.60
N ASP A 44 12.65 -6.15 0.50
CA ASP A 44 11.27 -6.41 0.93
C ASP A 44 10.50 -5.10 1.14
N LEU A 45 11.11 -4.13 1.84
CA LEU A 45 10.49 -2.83 2.08
C LEU A 45 10.24 -2.08 0.78
N LYS A 46 11.18 -2.11 -0.17
CA LYS A 46 11.02 -1.50 -1.50
C LYS A 46 9.80 -2.09 -2.22
N ASN A 47 9.69 -3.41 -2.28
CA ASN A 47 8.56 -4.08 -2.92
C ASN A 47 7.23 -3.73 -2.24
N LEU A 48 7.20 -3.65 -0.91
CA LEU A 48 5.99 -3.24 -0.18
C LEU A 48 5.58 -1.81 -0.51
N VAL A 49 6.53 -0.88 -0.61
CA VAL A 49 6.26 0.53 -0.99
C VAL A 49 5.78 0.63 -2.44
N GLU A 50 6.36 -0.13 -3.36
CA GLU A 50 5.92 -0.20 -4.76
C GLU A 50 4.47 -0.70 -4.84
N ASN A 51 4.14 -1.80 -4.16
CA ASN A 51 2.77 -2.34 -4.10
C ASN A 51 1.78 -1.33 -3.49
N HIS A 52 2.17 -0.62 -2.42
CA HIS A 52 1.35 0.43 -1.82
C HIS A 52 1.05 1.56 -2.82
N SER A 53 2.06 1.96 -3.59
CA SER A 53 1.92 2.99 -4.63
C SER A 53 0.98 2.56 -5.76
N GLU A 54 1.05 1.30 -6.19
CA GLU A 54 0.15 0.76 -7.23
C GLU A 54 -1.31 0.78 -6.78
N ILE A 55 -1.60 0.31 -5.56
CA ILE A 55 -2.96 0.36 -5.01
C ILE A 55 -3.45 1.80 -4.86
N THR A 56 -2.56 2.72 -4.46
CA THR A 56 -2.90 4.15 -4.38
C THR A 56 -3.31 4.72 -5.74
N LYS A 57 -2.60 4.35 -6.82
CA LYS A 57 -2.96 4.76 -8.18
C LYS A 57 -4.31 4.17 -8.59
N GLU A 58 -4.57 2.91 -8.25
CA GLU A 58 -5.85 2.26 -8.54
C GLU A 58 -7.01 2.94 -7.79
N LEU A 59 -6.86 3.21 -6.49
CA LEU A 59 -7.83 3.98 -5.70
C LEU A 59 -8.11 5.35 -6.32
N ASN A 60 -7.07 6.09 -6.69
CA ASN A 60 -7.22 7.41 -7.34
C ASN A 60 -7.92 7.30 -8.71
N SER A 61 -7.73 6.19 -9.43
CA SER A 61 -8.42 5.96 -10.71
C SER A 61 -9.90 5.57 -10.55
N LEU A 62 -10.29 5.10 -9.36
CA LEU A 62 -11.68 4.85 -9.01
C LEU A 62 -12.38 6.12 -8.52
N ASP A 63 -11.69 7.23 -8.25
CA ASP A 63 -12.34 8.48 -7.89
C ASP A 63 -12.38 9.43 -9.09
N ASP A 64 -13.53 9.52 -9.76
CA ASP A 64 -13.69 10.30 -11.00
C ASP A 64 -13.69 11.83 -10.75
N GLU A 65 -13.78 12.30 -9.49
CA GLU A 65 -13.89 13.72 -9.12
C GLU A 65 -12.66 14.34 -8.44
N GLY A 66 -11.49 13.69 -8.57
CA GLY A 66 -10.21 14.33 -8.33
C GLY A 66 -9.56 13.93 -7.02
N SER A 67 -8.42 13.25 -7.18
CA SER A 67 -7.28 13.14 -6.26
C SER A 67 -7.62 13.39 -4.78
N ILE A 68 -7.96 12.33 -4.05
CA ILE A 68 -8.00 12.34 -2.58
C ILE A 68 -6.57 12.43 -2.00
N LEU A 69 -5.55 12.20 -2.83
CA LEU A 69 -4.12 12.26 -2.49
C LEU A 69 -3.32 13.10 -3.49
#